data_AF-A0A653TG75-F1
#
_entry.id   AF-A0A653TG75-F1
#
_cell.length_a   1.000
_cell.length_b   1.000
_cell.length_c   1.000
_cell.angle_alpha   90.00
_cell.angle_beta   90.00
_cell.angle_gamma   90.00
#
_symmetry.space_group_name_H-M   'P 1'
#
loop_
_entity.id
_entity.type
_entity.pdbx_description
1 polymer ?
#
loop_
_entity_poly.entity_id
_entity_poly.type
_entity_poly.pdbx_seq_one_letter_code
_entity_poly.pdbx_strand_id
1 'polypeptide(L)'
;MRKRLQGDDVTASGLGASRVGSEVSGETDSARSAARPRLTWGIVSALVSVLLGAAAQASAAWVSDSLPEVLVYFVMPGWALILCCHLLSGVAALAALVLLVPVLVRRISRGWIRRLTAVLAVLASVTSALPWSMYSAGVGLAAVAATYAQVTASSGESVLVEQSGFDPQTYSVYSQKSWGLWQRSVPWLSATEVFEPKDCTLTGGSSNLVLHCGADDIVVPRVGD
;
A
#
# COMPACT_ATOMS: atom_id res chain seq x y z
N MET A 1 5.00 -65.80 -72.10
CA MET A 1 3.68 -65.36 -72.59
C MET A 1 2.59 -65.65 -71.53
N ARG A 2 2.16 -64.65 -70.76
CA ARG A 2 0.74 -64.30 -70.52
C ARG A 2 0.67 -63.19 -69.47
N LYS A 3 0.13 -62.05 -69.92
CA LYS A 3 -0.25 -60.86 -69.16
C LYS A 3 -1.39 -61.15 -68.18
N ARG A 4 -1.36 -60.50 -67.01
CA ARG A 4 -2.54 -59.86 -66.41
C ARG A 4 -2.11 -58.51 -65.85
N LEU A 5 -2.68 -57.46 -66.44
CA LEU A 5 -2.85 -56.15 -65.83
C LEU A 5 -4.11 -56.18 -64.96
N GLN A 6 -4.17 -55.23 -64.03
CA GLN A 6 -5.34 -54.41 -63.66
C GLN A 6 -5.69 -54.43 -62.17
N GLY A 7 -5.69 -53.23 -61.60
CA GLY A 7 -6.16 -52.94 -60.24
C GLY A 7 -5.55 -51.66 -59.69
N ASP A 8 -5.76 -50.53 -60.37
CA ASP A 8 -5.65 -49.21 -59.76
C ASP A 8 -6.72 -49.07 -58.67
N ASP A 9 -6.32 -48.72 -57.46
CA ASP A 9 -7.14 -47.98 -56.49
C ASP A 9 -6.18 -47.27 -55.51
N VAL A 10 -5.51 -46.23 -56.00
CA VAL A 10 -4.82 -45.27 -55.13
C VAL A 10 -5.90 -44.39 -54.50
N THR A 11 -6.29 -44.81 -53.31
CA THR A 11 -7.13 -44.07 -52.37
C THR A 11 -6.46 -42.73 -52.05
N ALA A 12 -7.18 -41.66 -52.35
CA ALA A 12 -6.91 -40.33 -51.82
C ALA A 12 -6.84 -40.39 -50.28
N SER A 13 -5.67 -40.15 -49.71
CA SER A 13 -5.49 -39.92 -48.27
C SER A 13 -4.24 -39.10 -48.02
N GLY A 14 -4.26 -37.86 -48.50
CA GLY A 14 -3.14 -36.91 -48.38
C GLY A 14 -3.61 -35.50 -48.03
N LEU A 15 -4.56 -35.34 -47.11
CA LEU A 15 -5.03 -34.01 -46.68
C LEU A 15 -5.26 -33.85 -45.16
N GLY A 16 -5.07 -34.90 -44.35
CA GLY A 16 -5.33 -34.86 -42.90
C GLY A 16 -4.15 -34.43 -42.02
N ALA A 17 -2.91 -34.62 -42.46
CA ALA A 17 -1.73 -34.45 -41.60
C ALA A 17 -1.23 -32.99 -41.48
N SER A 18 -1.54 -32.13 -42.45
CA SER A 18 -1.02 -30.75 -42.47
C SER A 18 -1.86 -29.79 -41.62
N ARG A 19 -3.17 -30.04 -41.48
CA ARG A 19 -4.08 -29.18 -40.71
C ARG A 19 -3.83 -29.29 -39.20
N VAL A 20 -3.68 -30.53 -38.71
CA VAL A 20 -3.42 -30.84 -37.29
C VAL A 20 -2.08 -30.27 -36.81
N GLY A 21 -1.02 -30.32 -37.62
CA GLY A 21 0.27 -29.73 -37.28
C GLY A 21 0.22 -28.19 -37.19
N SER A 22 -0.57 -27.53 -38.05
CA SER A 22 -0.73 -26.09 -38.03
C SER A 22 -1.60 -25.60 -36.86
N GLU A 23 -2.63 -26.36 -36.47
CA GLU A 23 -3.50 -26.02 -35.33
C GLU A 23 -2.78 -26.22 -34.00
N VAL A 24 -2.03 -27.32 -33.84
CA VAL A 24 -1.21 -27.56 -32.63
C VAL A 24 -0.07 -26.54 -32.51
N SER A 25 0.56 -26.14 -33.63
CA SER A 25 1.61 -25.11 -33.62
C SER A 25 1.02 -23.71 -33.34
N GLY A 26 -0.14 -23.39 -33.91
CA GLY A 26 -0.81 -22.10 -33.67
C GLY A 26 -1.32 -21.96 -32.22
N GLU A 27 -1.83 -23.04 -31.63
CA GLU A 27 -2.32 -23.03 -30.24
C GLU A 27 -1.19 -22.95 -29.23
N THR A 28 -0.05 -23.61 -29.51
CA THR A 28 1.15 -23.53 -28.67
C THR A 28 1.85 -22.17 -28.77
N ASP A 29 1.88 -21.54 -29.95
CA ASP A 29 2.41 -20.18 -30.11
C ASP A 29 1.48 -19.10 -29.53
N SER A 30 0.16 -19.26 -29.66
CA SER A 30 -0.81 -18.37 -29.02
C SER A 30 -0.74 -18.44 -27.48
N ALA A 31 -0.64 -19.66 -26.92
CA ALA A 31 -0.48 -19.84 -25.48
C ALA A 31 0.86 -19.30 -24.95
N ARG A 32 1.96 -19.42 -25.72
CA ARG A 32 3.26 -18.80 -25.39
C ARG A 32 3.23 -17.28 -25.50
N SER A 33 2.57 -16.75 -26.52
CA SER A 33 2.40 -15.31 -26.76
C SER A 33 1.63 -14.66 -25.60
N ALA A 34 0.56 -15.29 -25.11
CA ALA A 34 -0.22 -14.80 -23.97
C ALA A 34 0.49 -14.95 -22.61
N ALA A 35 1.45 -15.89 -22.48
CA ALA A 35 2.18 -16.11 -21.23
C ALA A 35 3.32 -15.12 -20.99
N ARG A 36 3.93 -14.57 -22.05
CA ARG A 36 5.00 -13.54 -21.96
C ARG A 36 4.55 -12.24 -21.28
N PRO A 37 3.47 -11.56 -21.70
CA PRO A 37 3.04 -10.32 -21.08
C PRO A 37 2.62 -10.53 -19.62
N ARG A 38 1.97 -11.65 -19.30
CA ARG A 38 1.61 -12.00 -17.91
C ARG A 38 2.85 -12.14 -17.02
N LEU A 39 3.91 -12.80 -17.51
CA LEU A 39 5.16 -12.93 -16.78
C LEU A 39 5.82 -11.56 -16.55
N THR A 40 5.91 -10.73 -17.59
CA THR A 40 6.51 -9.39 -17.50
C THR A 40 5.75 -8.49 -16.52
N TRP A 41 4.42 -8.41 -16.65
CA TRP A 41 3.59 -7.63 -15.72
C TRP A 41 3.67 -8.17 -14.30
N GLY A 42 3.73 -9.49 -14.12
CA GLY A 42 3.94 -10.11 -12.80
C GLY A 42 5.26 -9.68 -12.15
N ILE A 43 6.36 -9.64 -12.90
CA ILE A 43 7.66 -9.17 -12.42
C ILE A 43 7.61 -7.68 -12.09
N VAL A 44 7.03 -6.85 -12.97
CA VAL A 44 6.89 -5.41 -12.73
C VAL A 44 6.10 -5.14 -11.46
N SER A 45 4.96 -5.81 -11.26
CA SER A 45 4.15 -5.67 -10.04
C SER A 45 4.91 -6.11 -8.79
N ALA A 46 5.73 -7.17 -8.87
CA ALA A 46 6.57 -7.60 -7.76
C ALA A 46 7.62 -6.53 -7.39
N LEU A 47 8.29 -5.94 -8.39
CA LEU A 47 9.27 -4.87 -8.17
C LEU A 47 8.61 -3.63 -7.56
N VAL A 48 7.46 -3.20 -8.09
CA VAL A 48 6.69 -2.07 -7.55
C VAL A 48 6.29 -2.34 -6.10
N SER A 49 5.80 -3.54 -5.78
CA SER A 49 5.45 -3.93 -4.42
C SER A 49 6.63 -3.79 -3.46
N VAL A 50 7.81 -4.32 -3.84
CA VAL A 50 9.03 -4.27 -3.02
C VAL A 50 9.50 -2.83 -2.84
N LEU A 51 9.52 -2.02 -3.90
CA LEU A 51 9.95 -0.62 -3.83
C LEU A 51 9.03 0.22 -2.95
N LEU A 52 7.71 0.05 -3.09
CA LEU A 52 6.74 0.74 -2.24
C LEU A 52 6.84 0.30 -0.78
N GLY A 53 7.03 -0.99 -0.52
CA GLY A 53 7.21 -1.51 0.83
C GLY A 53 8.50 -1.01 1.48
N ALA A 54 9.61 -0.98 0.74
CA ALA A 54 10.88 -0.45 1.20
C ALA A 54 10.81 1.05 1.45
N ALA A 55 10.16 1.82 0.56
CA ALA A 55 9.95 3.24 0.74
C ALA A 55 9.07 3.53 1.97
N ALA A 56 8.00 2.76 2.18
CA ALA A 56 7.14 2.88 3.36
C ALA A 56 7.92 2.58 4.65
N GLN A 57 8.74 1.51 4.68
CA GLN A 57 9.54 1.15 5.84
C GLN A 57 10.64 2.18 6.13
N ALA A 58 11.33 2.66 5.10
CA ALA A 58 12.33 3.72 5.23
C ALA A 58 11.68 5.01 5.75
N SER A 59 10.49 5.34 5.24
CA SER A 59 9.72 6.49 5.72
C SER A 59 9.27 6.31 7.17
N ALA A 60 8.83 5.11 7.57
CA ALA A 60 8.44 4.82 8.95
C ALA A 60 9.64 4.94 9.91
N ALA A 61 10.79 4.35 9.55
CA ALA A 61 12.02 4.48 10.33
C ALA A 61 12.47 5.95 10.44
N TRP A 62 12.42 6.68 9.33
CA TRP A 62 12.75 8.09 9.31
C TRP A 62 11.76 8.95 10.11
N VAL A 63 10.46 8.62 10.08
CA VAL A 63 9.41 9.25 10.90
C VAL A 63 9.69 9.02 12.39
N SER A 64 10.08 7.81 12.77
CA SER A 64 10.45 7.48 14.15
C SER A 64 11.69 8.23 14.64
N ASP A 65 12.68 8.44 13.77
CA ASP A 65 13.99 9.01 14.15
C ASP A 65 14.08 10.54 14.03
N SER A 66 13.32 11.18 13.14
CA SER A 66 13.58 12.58 12.75
C SER A 66 12.36 13.47 12.61
N LEU A 67 11.15 12.89 12.72
CA LEU A 67 9.92 13.52 12.23
C LEU A 67 8.70 13.51 13.18
N PRO A 68 8.76 13.23 14.50
CA PRO A 68 7.64 13.59 15.36
C PRO A 68 7.36 15.10 15.29
N GLU A 69 8.30 15.88 14.77
CA GLU A 69 8.18 17.33 14.70
C GLU A 69 7.52 17.88 13.45
N VAL A 70 7.41 17.27 12.27
CA VAL A 70 6.91 18.02 11.08
C VAL A 70 5.72 17.34 10.38
N LEU A 71 4.61 18.07 10.26
CA LEU A 71 3.41 17.73 9.50
C LEU A 71 3.35 18.62 8.23
N VAL A 72 3.44 18.02 7.04
CA VAL A 72 3.40 18.75 5.75
C VAL A 72 1.99 18.63 5.15
N TYR A 73 1.47 19.71 4.53
CA TYR A 73 0.08 19.94 4.07
C TYR A 73 -0.58 18.92 3.14
N PHE A 74 0.01 17.77 2.85
CA PHE A 74 -0.84 16.69 2.40
C PHE A 74 -1.69 16.30 3.60
N VAL A 75 -3.01 16.41 3.47
CA VAL A 75 -4.07 16.17 4.48
C VAL A 75 -4.11 14.68 4.91
N MET A 76 -2.94 14.13 5.25
CA MET A 76 -2.72 12.79 5.69
C MET A 76 -1.55 12.84 6.66
N PRO A 77 -1.75 12.51 7.94
CA PRO A 77 -0.62 12.31 8.86
C PRO A 77 0.41 11.37 8.23
N GLY A 78 1.69 11.49 8.60
CA GLY A 78 2.75 10.64 8.05
C GLY A 78 2.39 9.14 8.08
N TRP A 79 1.68 8.72 9.12
CA TRP A 79 1.11 7.37 9.25
C TRP A 79 0.09 6.99 8.17
N ALA A 80 -0.75 7.91 7.72
CA ALA A 80 -1.70 7.68 6.63
C ALA A 80 -0.98 7.53 5.28
N LEU A 81 0.08 8.29 5.02
CA LEU A 81 0.92 8.09 3.83
C LEU A 81 1.64 6.74 3.86
N ILE A 82 2.22 6.38 5.01
CA ILE A 82 2.85 5.07 5.24
C ILE A 82 1.83 3.95 4.98
N LEU A 83 0.61 4.08 5.51
CA LEU A 83 -0.48 3.15 5.28
C LEU A 83 -0.83 3.06 3.79
N CYS A 84 -0.99 4.18 3.09
CA CYS A 84 -1.28 4.18 1.65
C CYS A 84 -0.20 3.46 0.85
N CYS A 85 1.09 3.73 1.13
CA CYS A 85 2.19 3.03 0.48
C CYS A 85 2.17 1.52 0.76
N HIS A 86 1.88 1.11 2.00
CA HIS A 86 1.72 -0.30 2.34
C HIS A 86 0.53 -0.95 1.63
N LEU A 87 -0.63 -0.29 1.58
CA LEU A 87 -1.83 -0.76 0.88
C LEU A 87 -1.56 -0.98 -0.62
N LEU A 88 -0.96 0.01 -1.29
CA LEU A 88 -0.57 -0.10 -2.69
C LEU A 88 0.48 -1.20 -2.91
N SER A 89 1.45 -1.35 -2.00
CA SER A 89 2.42 -2.44 -2.01
C SER A 89 1.74 -3.81 -1.92
N GLY A 90 0.74 -3.97 -1.05
CA GLY A 90 -0.03 -5.21 -0.92
C GLY A 90 -0.87 -5.54 -2.16
N VAL A 91 -1.52 -4.54 -2.77
CA VAL A 91 -2.26 -4.73 -4.04
C VAL A 91 -1.32 -5.16 -5.16
N ALA A 92 -0.14 -4.54 -5.24
CA ALA A 92 0.88 -4.91 -6.21
C ALA A 92 1.42 -6.34 -5.97
N ALA A 93 1.61 -6.74 -4.70
CA ALA A 93 2.00 -8.10 -4.34
C ALA A 93 0.94 -9.13 -4.77
N LEU A 94 -0.35 -8.84 -4.52
CA LEU A 94 -1.45 -9.69 -4.93
C LEU A 94 -1.49 -9.85 -6.46
N ALA A 95 -1.35 -8.75 -7.20
CA ALA A 95 -1.27 -8.79 -8.66
C ALA A 95 -0.09 -9.64 -9.14
N ALA A 96 1.09 -9.50 -8.51
CA ALA A 96 2.26 -10.31 -8.82
C ALA A 96 2.00 -11.80 -8.58
N LEU A 97 1.38 -12.18 -7.46
CA LEU A 97 1.03 -13.57 -7.15
C LEU A 97 0.07 -14.16 -8.17
N VAL A 98 -1.01 -13.44 -8.51
CA VAL A 98 -2.01 -13.87 -9.49
C VAL A 98 -1.40 -14.08 -10.89
N LEU A 99 -0.44 -13.24 -11.28
CA LEU A 99 0.21 -13.32 -12.59
C LEU A 99 1.34 -14.35 -12.64
N LEU A 100 2.16 -14.47 -11.59
CA LEU A 100 3.36 -15.31 -11.57
C LEU A 100 3.08 -16.74 -11.15
N VAL A 101 2.27 -16.98 -10.11
CA VAL A 101 2.08 -18.33 -9.54
C VAL A 101 1.56 -19.31 -10.58
N PRO A 102 0.52 -19.00 -11.39
CA PRO A 102 0.04 -19.94 -12.40
C PRO A 102 1.08 -20.24 -13.49
N VAL A 103 1.87 -19.24 -13.89
CA VAL A 103 2.92 -19.39 -14.92
C VAL A 103 4.06 -20.25 -14.41
N LEU A 104 4.50 -20.03 -13.17
CA LEU A 104 5.60 -20.78 -12.55
C LEU A 104 5.18 -22.23 -12.23
N VAL A 105 4.00 -22.42 -11.65
CA VAL A 105 3.46 -23.75 -11.32
C VAL A 105 3.28 -24.60 -12.59
N ARG A 106 2.86 -24.01 -13.71
CA ARG A 106 2.72 -24.73 -14.99
C ARG A 106 4.05 -25.25 -15.56
N ARG A 107 5.20 -24.66 -15.18
CA ARG A 107 6.53 -25.15 -15.62
C ARG A 107 6.97 -26.44 -14.93
N ILE A 108 6.29 -26.84 -13.86
CA ILE A 108 6.60 -28.08 -13.12
C ILE A 108 5.99 -29.28 -13.88
N SER A 109 6.86 -30.16 -14.39
CA SER A 109 6.46 -31.33 -15.19
C SER A 109 5.74 -32.40 -14.38
N ARG A 110 6.13 -32.61 -13.12
CA ARG A 110 5.56 -33.65 -12.23
C ARG A 110 4.27 -33.16 -11.59
N GLY A 111 3.15 -33.83 -11.89
CA GLY A 111 1.81 -33.42 -11.46
C GLY A 111 1.62 -33.34 -9.93
N TRP A 112 2.21 -34.26 -9.16
CA TRP A 112 2.12 -34.23 -7.69
C TRP A 112 2.91 -33.06 -7.09
N ILE A 113 4.13 -32.82 -7.57
CA ILE A 113 4.96 -31.67 -7.16
C ILE A 113 4.24 -30.38 -7.50
N ARG A 114 3.66 -30.29 -8.71
CA ARG A 114 2.89 -29.13 -9.14
C ARG A 114 1.73 -28.79 -8.19
N ARG A 115 0.97 -29.80 -7.76
CA ARG A 115 -0.12 -29.63 -6.78
C ARG A 115 0.42 -29.18 -5.43
N LEU A 116 1.48 -29.82 -4.94
CA LEU A 116 2.12 -29.46 -3.67
C LEU A 116 2.63 -28.01 -3.69
N THR A 117 3.34 -27.60 -4.73
CA THR A 117 3.84 -26.23 -4.89
C THR A 117 2.70 -25.22 -4.96
N ALA A 118 1.60 -25.52 -5.67
CA ALA A 118 0.45 -24.64 -5.72
C ALA A 118 -0.19 -24.46 -4.33
N VAL A 119 -0.38 -25.55 -3.57
CA VAL A 119 -0.91 -25.50 -2.20
C VAL A 119 0.01 -24.71 -1.27
N LEU A 120 1.32 -24.99 -1.31
CA LEU A 120 2.31 -24.27 -0.50
C LEU A 120 2.37 -22.78 -0.86
N ALA A 121 2.26 -22.42 -2.14
CA ALA A 121 2.23 -21.02 -2.56
C ALA A 121 0.98 -20.30 -2.01
N VAL A 122 -0.18 -20.95 -2.05
CA VAL A 122 -1.42 -20.39 -1.48
C VAL A 122 -1.30 -20.26 0.04
N LEU A 123 -0.85 -21.30 0.74
CA LEU A 123 -0.65 -21.25 2.19
C LEU A 123 0.34 -20.16 2.59
N ALA A 124 1.50 -20.07 1.92
CA ALA A 124 2.47 -19.01 2.17
C ALA A 124 1.90 -17.61 1.92
N SER A 125 1.08 -17.45 0.87
CA SER A 125 0.40 -16.18 0.56
C SER A 125 -0.61 -15.80 1.66
N VAL A 126 -1.41 -16.75 2.13
CA VAL A 126 -2.38 -16.52 3.22
C VAL A 126 -1.66 -16.18 4.52
N THR A 127 -0.63 -16.96 4.89
CA THR A 127 0.13 -16.74 6.13
C THR A 127 0.87 -15.41 6.11
N SER A 128 1.39 -14.97 4.96
CA SER A 128 2.05 -13.66 4.83
C SER A 128 1.06 -12.49 4.79
N ALA A 129 -0.15 -12.69 4.26
CA ALA A 129 -1.19 -11.66 4.23
C ALA A 129 -1.75 -11.34 5.63
N LEU A 130 -1.73 -12.29 6.56
CA LEU A 130 -2.29 -12.12 7.91
C LEU A 130 -1.59 -10.99 8.72
N PRO A 131 -0.26 -11.03 8.97
CA PRO A 131 0.43 -9.94 9.66
C PRO A 131 0.25 -8.59 8.97
N TRP A 132 0.31 -8.58 7.62
CA TRP A 132 0.14 -7.37 6.83
C TRP A 132 -1.27 -6.77 6.99
N SER A 133 -2.30 -7.61 7.01
CA SER A 133 -3.70 -7.18 7.18
C SER A 133 -3.93 -6.65 8.60
N MET A 134 -3.41 -7.33 9.63
CA MET A 134 -3.49 -6.86 11.02
C MET A 134 -2.79 -5.51 11.20
N TYR A 135 -1.58 -5.37 10.65
CA TYR A 135 -0.84 -4.10 10.66
C TYR A 135 -1.63 -2.98 9.97
N SER A 136 -2.13 -3.24 8.75
CA SER A 136 -2.89 -2.25 7.98
C SER A 136 -4.19 -1.84 8.68
N ALA A 137 -4.88 -2.78 9.32
CA ALA A 137 -6.07 -2.49 10.11
C ALA A 137 -5.76 -1.62 11.34
N GLY A 138 -4.68 -1.93 12.07
CA GLY A 138 -4.26 -1.14 13.24
C GLY A 138 -3.89 0.29 12.87
N VAL A 139 -3.05 0.47 11.85
CA VAL A 139 -2.65 1.81 11.38
C VAL A 139 -3.83 2.55 10.74
N GLY A 140 -4.71 1.85 10.01
CA GLY A 140 -5.93 2.43 9.45
C GLY A 140 -6.89 2.94 10.51
N LEU A 141 -7.14 2.15 11.56
CA LEU A 141 -7.94 2.59 12.70
C LEU A 141 -7.33 3.81 13.40
N ALA A 142 -6.01 3.79 13.62
CA ALA A 142 -5.29 4.92 14.19
C ALA A 142 -5.46 6.21 13.36
N ALA A 143 -5.30 6.09 12.03
CA ALA A 143 -5.38 7.22 11.11
C ALA A 143 -6.80 7.80 10.99
N VAL A 144 -7.85 6.96 11.09
CA VAL A 144 -9.25 7.41 11.00
C VAL A 144 -9.75 7.99 12.32
N ALA A 145 -9.25 7.47 13.46
CA ALA A 145 -9.72 7.89 14.76
C ALA A 145 -9.03 9.18 15.26
N ALA A 146 -7.82 9.48 14.78
CA ALA A 146 -7.16 10.75 15.11
C ALA A 146 -7.91 11.93 14.50
N THR A 147 -8.14 12.99 15.29
CA THR A 147 -8.79 14.21 14.81
C THR A 147 -7.80 15.36 14.79
N TYR A 148 -7.92 16.21 13.78
CA TYR A 148 -7.12 17.43 13.63
C TYR A 148 -8.05 18.63 13.54
N ALA A 149 -7.81 19.65 14.36
CA ALA A 149 -8.51 20.93 14.26
C ALA A 149 -7.51 22.07 14.20
N GLN A 150 -7.71 22.99 13.24
CA GLN A 150 -6.96 24.22 13.19
C GLN A 150 -7.64 25.27 14.06
N VAL A 151 -6.90 25.84 15.00
CA VAL A 151 -7.34 26.93 15.87
C VAL A 151 -6.55 28.17 15.51
N THR A 152 -7.25 29.27 15.20
CA THR A 152 -6.64 30.51 14.74
C THR A 152 -6.88 31.62 15.77
N ALA A 153 -5.82 32.32 16.15
CA ALA A 153 -5.90 33.48 17.02
C ALA A 153 -6.42 34.70 16.24
N SER A 154 -6.90 35.71 16.98
CA SER A 154 -7.26 37.01 16.40
C SER A 154 -6.08 37.73 15.74
N SER A 155 -4.84 37.39 16.10
CA SER A 155 -3.61 37.87 15.45
C SER A 155 -3.38 37.28 14.05
N GLY A 156 -4.15 36.27 13.65
CA GLY A 156 -3.97 35.53 12.39
C GLY A 156 -2.99 34.35 12.49
N GLU A 157 -2.32 34.18 13.63
CA GLU A 157 -1.51 33.00 13.91
C GLU A 157 -2.40 31.77 14.13
N SER A 158 -1.92 30.59 13.74
CA SER A 158 -2.71 29.37 13.90
C SER A 158 -1.88 28.20 14.40
N VAL A 159 -2.56 27.33 15.14
CA VAL A 159 -2.06 26.05 15.63
C VAL A 159 -2.97 24.93 15.14
N LEU A 160 -2.42 23.74 14.96
CA LEU A 160 -3.16 22.53 14.69
C LEU A 160 -3.13 21.66 15.94
N VAL A 161 -4.30 21.30 16.43
CA VAL A 161 -4.46 20.39 17.58
C VAL A 161 -4.77 19.01 17.03
N GLU A 162 -3.92 18.05 17.35
CA GLU A 162 -4.11 16.64 17.06
C GLU A 162 -4.60 15.94 18.32
N GLN A 163 -5.72 15.23 18.24
CA GLN A 163 -6.21 14.37 19.31
C GLN A 163 -6.04 12.91 18.93
N SER A 164 -5.55 12.09 19.87
CA SER A 164 -5.37 10.67 19.66
C SER A 164 -6.72 9.98 19.46
N GLY A 165 -6.78 9.11 18.46
CA GLY A 165 -7.96 8.29 18.21
C GLY A 165 -8.17 7.15 19.21
N PHE A 166 -7.16 6.80 20.00
CA PHE A 166 -7.24 5.73 20.98
C PHE A 166 -7.51 6.23 22.40
N ASP A 167 -7.06 7.45 22.69
CA ASP A 167 -7.26 8.09 23.98
C ASP A 167 -7.68 9.54 23.74
N PRO A 168 -8.97 9.88 23.98
CA PRO A 168 -9.49 11.22 23.73
C PRO A 168 -8.89 12.26 24.68
N GLN A 169 -8.20 11.88 25.76
CA GLN A 169 -7.48 12.86 26.59
C GLN A 169 -6.09 13.18 26.06
N THR A 170 -5.53 12.33 25.20
CA THR A 170 -4.17 12.51 24.70
C THR A 170 -4.16 13.36 23.43
N TYR A 171 -3.36 14.44 23.44
CA TYR A 171 -3.27 15.41 22.34
C TYR A 171 -1.83 15.83 22.06
N SER A 172 -1.58 16.40 20.89
CA SER A 172 -0.36 17.14 20.56
C SER A 172 -0.69 18.40 19.78
N VAL A 173 0.23 19.39 19.78
CA VAL A 173 -0.01 20.68 19.13
C VAL A 173 1.10 20.98 18.13
N TYR A 174 0.71 21.44 16.95
CA TYR A 174 1.61 21.86 15.89
C TYR A 174 1.44 23.35 15.62
N SER A 175 2.56 24.05 15.51
CA SER A 175 2.63 25.44 15.12
C SER A 175 2.89 25.56 13.62
N GLN A 176 2.34 26.59 12.98
CA GLN A 176 2.55 26.82 11.56
C GLN A 176 3.96 27.36 11.30
N LYS A 177 4.76 26.65 10.49
CA LYS A 177 6.11 27.07 10.10
C LYS A 177 6.14 27.79 8.75
N SER A 178 5.32 27.35 7.81
CA SER A 178 5.11 28.03 6.53
C SER A 178 3.72 27.74 5.99
N TRP A 179 3.32 28.41 4.90
CA TRP A 179 2.18 27.94 4.12
C TRP A 179 2.45 26.48 3.75
N GLY A 180 1.54 25.60 4.14
CA GLY A 180 1.72 24.20 3.83
C GLY A 180 2.50 23.37 4.86
N LEU A 181 3.01 23.93 5.96
CA LEU A 181 3.92 23.18 6.82
C LEU A 181 3.72 23.54 8.29
N TRP A 182 3.48 22.50 9.07
CA TRP A 182 3.20 22.53 10.50
C TRP A 182 4.31 21.79 11.22
N GLN A 183 4.78 22.33 12.35
CA GLN A 183 5.79 21.69 13.18
C GLN A 183 5.23 21.45 14.57
N ARG A 184 5.29 20.22 15.09
CA ARG A 184 4.92 19.87 16.46
C ARG A 184 5.72 20.73 17.41
N SER A 185 5.00 21.58 18.12
CA SER A 185 5.52 22.51 19.11
C SER A 185 5.28 22.00 20.53
N VAL A 186 4.26 21.16 20.72
CA VAL A 186 3.96 20.49 21.98
C VAL A 186 3.90 18.98 21.74
N PRO A 187 4.67 18.16 22.48
CA PRO A 187 4.65 16.71 22.34
C PRO A 187 3.29 16.13 22.78
N TRP A 188 3.15 14.80 22.70
CA TRP A 188 1.97 14.15 23.25
C TRP A 188 1.84 14.41 24.75
N LEU A 189 0.73 15.01 25.14
CA LEU A 189 0.34 15.29 26.52
C LEU A 189 -1.05 14.72 26.77
N SER A 190 -1.36 14.45 28.03
CA SER A 190 -2.71 14.10 28.47
C SER A 190 -3.37 15.33 29.09
N ALA A 191 -4.57 15.64 28.61
CA ALA A 191 -5.43 16.68 29.11
C ALA A 191 -6.00 16.29 30.48
N THR A 192 -6.32 17.28 31.30
CA THR A 192 -7.01 17.10 32.58
C THR A 192 -8.42 16.53 32.36
N GLU A 193 -9.08 16.94 31.28
CA GLU A 193 -10.40 16.48 30.88
C GLU A 193 -10.49 16.24 29.36
N VAL A 194 -11.47 15.46 28.94
CA VAL A 194 -11.73 15.29 27.50
C VAL A 194 -12.27 16.60 26.94
N PHE A 195 -11.63 17.14 25.90
CA PHE A 195 -12.09 18.32 25.20
C PHE A 195 -12.29 18.04 23.71
N GLU A 196 -13.09 18.87 23.04
CA GLU A 196 -13.17 18.87 21.58
C GLU A 196 -12.18 19.91 21.01
N PRO A 197 -11.24 19.53 20.12
CA PRO A 197 -10.25 20.46 19.58
C PRO A 197 -10.82 21.70 18.88
N LYS A 198 -12.05 21.60 18.38
CA LYS A 198 -12.82 22.66 17.72
C LYS A 198 -13.36 23.73 18.68
N ASP A 199 -13.48 23.41 19.96
CA ASP A 199 -13.94 24.33 21.01
C ASP A 199 -12.77 25.08 21.66
N CYS A 200 -11.54 24.71 21.34
CA CYS A 200 -10.36 25.40 21.85
C CYS A 200 -10.24 26.81 21.27
N THR A 201 -9.67 27.72 22.06
CA THR A 201 -9.39 29.10 21.64
C THR A 201 -7.92 29.41 21.76
N LEU A 202 -7.39 30.19 20.81
CA LEU A 202 -5.99 30.58 20.78
C LEU A 202 -5.85 32.07 21.08
N THR A 203 -5.09 32.42 22.10
CA THR A 203 -4.75 33.80 22.44
C THR A 203 -3.27 34.08 22.17
N GLY A 204 -2.99 35.26 21.63
CA GLY A 204 -1.63 35.69 21.31
C GLY A 204 -0.99 36.48 22.45
N GLY A 205 0.14 35.99 22.98
CA GLY A 205 1.02 36.74 23.88
C GLY A 205 2.19 37.40 23.13
N SER A 206 3.13 38.04 23.84
CA SER A 206 4.32 38.66 23.23
C SER A 206 5.41 37.66 22.81
N SER A 207 5.53 36.52 23.51
CA SER A 207 6.53 35.47 23.23
C SER A 207 5.93 34.11 22.88
N ASN A 208 4.81 33.74 23.51
CA ASN A 208 4.14 32.46 23.27
C ASN A 208 2.67 32.65 22.88
N LEU A 209 2.14 31.65 22.19
CA LEU A 209 0.70 31.46 22.02
C LEU A 209 0.18 30.66 23.22
N VAL A 210 -1.06 30.95 23.65
CA VAL A 210 -1.73 30.16 24.69
C VAL A 210 -3.00 29.57 24.09
N LEU A 211 -3.06 28.25 24.06
CA LEU A 211 -4.21 27.49 23.61
C LEU A 211 -5.02 27.07 24.83
N HIS A 212 -6.27 27.54 24.90
CA HIS A 212 -7.21 27.21 25.97
C HIS A 212 -8.13 26.10 25.49
N CYS A 213 -8.07 24.94 26.15
CA CYS A 213 -8.87 23.76 25.83
C CYS A 213 -9.48 23.19 27.12
N GLY A 214 -10.78 23.43 27.34
CA GLY A 214 -11.42 23.05 28.61
C GLY A 214 -10.76 23.75 29.81
N ALA A 215 -10.36 22.96 30.80
CA ALA A 215 -9.61 23.41 31.98
C ALA A 215 -8.11 23.61 31.77
N ASP A 216 -7.56 23.20 30.61
CA ASP A 216 -6.12 23.25 30.35
C ASP A 216 -5.71 24.51 29.57
N ASP A 217 -4.65 25.16 30.08
CA ASP A 217 -3.94 26.25 29.41
C ASP A 217 -2.61 25.73 28.86
N ILE A 218 -2.50 25.64 27.54
CA ILE A 218 -1.39 25.01 26.85
C ILE A 218 -0.50 26.09 26.24
N VAL A 219 0.73 26.20 26.75
CA VAL A 219 1.72 27.14 26.21
C VAL A 219 2.32 26.55 24.94
N VAL A 220 2.13 27.27 23.83
CA VAL A 220 2.62 26.90 22.51
C VAL A 220 3.74 27.85 22.09
N PRO A 221 5.01 27.36 22.00
CA PRO A 221 6.12 28.17 21.52
C PRO A 221 5.89 28.66 20.09
N ARG A 222 6.23 29.92 19.82
CA ARG A 222 6.26 30.42 18.44
C ARG A 222 7.44 29.82 17.68
N VAL A 223 7.23 29.49 16.40
CA VAL A 223 8.28 28.97 15.53
C VAL A 223 9.10 30.16 15.00
N GLY A 224 10.31 30.38 15.53
CA GLY A 224 11.19 31.46 15.06
C GLY A 224 12.10 32.11 16.10
N ASP A 225 11.98 31.76 17.39
CA ASP A 225 12.91 32.18 18.46
C ASP A 225 13.99 31.10 18.74
#